data_AF-A0AAJ2BD21-F1
#
_entry.id   AF-A0AAJ2BD21-F1
#
_cell.length_a   1.000
_cell.length_b   1.000
_cell.length_c   1.000
_cell.angle_alpha   90.00
_cell.angle_beta   90.00
_cell.angle_gamma   90.00
#
_symmetry.space_group_name_H-M   'P 1'
#
loop_
_entity.id
_entity.type
_entity.pdbx_description
1 polymer ?
#
loop_
_entity_poly.entity_id
_entity_poly.type
_entity_poly.pdbx_seq_one_letter_code
_entity_poly.pdbx_strand_id
1 'polypeptide(L)'
;MSKTIAAIKIEQKKLGLDDDTYRLKLRHLTGKTSTKDMTEAERQKVLVSLRSNQPKPAAFRRDGRDGKHRLSGKYLPKMRALWIACYNLGIIDDRRDVALEAFAMGRQLPEISDMRFVHKPEDGASVIEALKGMLARYGVVWSNPELCPDHEKSHGYKIARAQWSRLRARPDDFWRVVTELLINQPPSYRDVTDAEWITVMNWLGGQIRREKAALAKGGASGHRSDQ
;
A
#
# COMPACT_ATOMS: atom_id res chain seq x y z
N MET A 1 -3.83 -29.03 18.16
CA MET A 1 -4.18 -27.95 17.20
C MET A 1 -2.89 -27.38 16.61
N SER A 2 -2.82 -27.08 15.31
CA SER A 2 -1.63 -26.42 14.75
C SER A 2 -1.55 -24.95 15.23
N LYS A 3 -0.34 -24.44 15.45
CA LYS A 3 -0.09 -23.06 15.93
C LYS A 3 -0.82 -22.01 15.06
N THR A 4 -0.94 -22.25 13.76
CA THR A 4 -1.56 -21.34 12.80
C THR A 4 -3.10 -21.31 12.90
N ILE A 5 -3.77 -22.43 13.21
CA ILE A 5 -5.22 -22.43 13.49
C ILE A 5 -5.51 -21.57 14.72
N ALA A 6 -4.71 -21.73 15.79
CA ALA A 6 -4.87 -20.95 17.01
C ALA A 6 -4.67 -19.45 16.75
N ALA A 7 -3.64 -19.08 15.97
CA ALA A 7 -3.41 -17.71 15.55
C ALA A 7 -4.61 -17.15 14.75
N ILE A 8 -5.15 -17.90 13.79
CA ILE A 8 -6.33 -17.47 13.01
C ILE A 8 -7.52 -17.20 13.92
N LYS A 9 -7.79 -18.06 14.91
CA LYS A 9 -8.91 -17.88 15.85
C LYS A 9 -8.74 -16.67 16.77
N ILE A 10 -7.51 -16.40 17.22
CA ILE A 10 -7.19 -15.18 17.96
C ILE A 10 -7.48 -13.94 17.10
N GLU A 11 -7.04 -13.97 15.85
CA GLU A 11 -7.22 -12.85 14.93
C GLU A 11 -8.70 -12.66 14.52
N GLN A 12 -9.45 -13.74 14.30
CA GLN A 12 -10.91 -13.71 14.12
C GLN A 12 -11.58 -12.96 15.28
N LYS A 13 -11.24 -13.32 16.53
CA LYS A 13 -11.79 -12.70 17.74
C LYS A 13 -11.41 -11.22 17.85
N LYS A 14 -10.16 -10.86 17.58
CA LYS A 14 -9.68 -9.47 17.60
C LYS A 14 -10.39 -8.58 16.59
N LEU A 15 -10.78 -9.15 15.45
CA LEU A 15 -11.49 -8.45 14.38
C LEU A 15 -13.00 -8.42 14.58
N GLY A 16 -13.53 -9.09 15.62
CA GLY A 16 -14.96 -9.13 15.90
C GLY A 16 -15.79 -9.84 14.82
N LEU A 17 -15.20 -10.78 14.08
CA LEU A 17 -15.90 -11.48 13.00
C LEU A 17 -16.85 -12.52 13.56
N ASP A 18 -18.13 -12.38 13.21
CA ASP A 18 -19.11 -13.45 13.40
C ASP A 18 -18.75 -14.68 12.55
N ASP A 19 -19.33 -15.82 12.92
CA ASP A 19 -18.95 -17.10 12.35
C ASP A 19 -19.34 -17.23 10.86
N ASP A 20 -20.40 -16.57 10.41
CA ASP A 20 -20.85 -16.64 9.01
C ASP A 20 -19.98 -15.78 8.11
N THR A 21 -19.67 -14.55 8.53
CA THR A 21 -18.68 -13.69 7.88
C THR A 21 -17.32 -14.36 7.81
N TYR A 22 -16.89 -14.99 8.91
CA TYR A 22 -15.65 -15.74 8.97
C TYR A 22 -15.64 -16.92 7.99
N ARG A 23 -16.68 -17.76 7.96
CA ARG A 23 -16.77 -18.92 7.04
C ARG A 23 -16.85 -18.50 5.58
N LEU A 24 -17.58 -17.43 5.27
CA LEU A 24 -17.63 -16.86 3.94
C LEU A 24 -16.24 -16.44 3.49
N LYS A 25 -15.49 -15.78 4.37
CA LYS A 25 -14.11 -15.35 4.11
C LYS A 25 -13.15 -16.51 3.88
N LEU A 26 -13.22 -17.55 4.70
CA LEU A 26 -12.42 -18.78 4.51
C LEU A 26 -12.69 -19.39 3.12
N ARG A 27 -13.97 -19.48 2.75
CA ARG A 27 -14.40 -20.03 1.47
C ARG A 27 -13.91 -19.20 0.29
N HIS A 28 -13.93 -17.88 0.38
CA HIS A 28 -13.33 -17.04 -0.67
C HIS A 28 -11.81 -17.22 -0.79
N LEU A 29 -11.11 -17.26 0.35
CA LEU A 29 -9.65 -17.33 0.38
C LEU A 29 -9.09 -18.67 -0.09
N THR A 30 -9.80 -19.75 0.19
CA THR A 30 -9.28 -21.13 0.10
C THR A 30 -10.24 -22.12 -0.56
N GLY A 31 -11.47 -21.71 -0.90
CA GLY A 31 -12.55 -22.62 -1.31
C GLY A 31 -13.20 -23.39 -0.16
N LYS A 32 -12.64 -23.34 1.06
CA LYS A 32 -13.06 -24.16 2.21
C LYS A 32 -13.65 -23.30 3.33
N THR A 33 -14.64 -23.82 4.03
CA THR A 33 -15.31 -23.10 5.14
C THR A 33 -14.69 -23.37 6.51
N SER A 34 -13.67 -24.22 6.60
CA SER A 34 -13.05 -24.66 7.85
C SER A 34 -11.53 -24.65 7.75
N THR A 35 -10.87 -24.11 8.78
CA THR A 35 -9.40 -24.12 8.87
C THR A 35 -8.81 -25.50 9.13
N LYS A 36 -9.64 -26.46 9.58
CA LYS A 36 -9.21 -27.86 9.75
C LYS A 36 -8.93 -28.51 8.39
N ASP A 37 -9.71 -28.15 7.38
CA ASP A 37 -9.63 -28.73 6.03
C ASP A 37 -8.55 -28.06 5.17
N MET A 38 -7.93 -26.99 5.69
CA MET A 38 -6.90 -26.22 5.01
C MET A 38 -5.50 -26.81 5.19
N THR A 39 -4.70 -26.70 4.13
CA THR A 39 -3.25 -26.87 4.17
C THR A 39 -2.59 -25.75 4.98
N GLU A 40 -1.34 -25.95 5.38
CA GLU A 40 -0.62 -24.93 6.14
C GLU A 40 -0.40 -23.64 5.33
N ALA A 41 -0.18 -23.76 4.02
CA ALA A 41 -0.08 -22.61 3.11
C ALA A 41 -1.39 -21.82 3.02
N GLU A 42 -2.53 -22.51 2.92
CA GLU A 42 -3.86 -21.89 2.94
C GLU A 42 -4.14 -21.18 4.27
N ARG A 43 -3.78 -21.80 5.40
CA ARG A 43 -3.90 -21.18 6.73
C ARG A 43 -3.02 -19.95 6.87
N GLN A 44 -1.80 -19.99 6.34
CA GLN A 44 -0.91 -18.84 6.35
C GLN A 44 -1.48 -17.69 5.50
N LYS A 45 -2.09 -18.00 4.34
CA LYS A 45 -2.82 -17.00 3.51
C LYS A 45 -3.95 -16.34 4.31
N VAL A 46 -4.77 -17.14 5.01
CA VAL A 46 -5.84 -16.63 5.89
C VAL A 46 -5.27 -15.76 6.99
N LEU A 47 -4.23 -16.21 7.68
CA LEU A 47 -3.62 -15.47 8.79
C LEU A 47 -3.03 -14.12 8.33
N VAL A 48 -2.40 -14.07 7.17
CA VAL A 48 -1.90 -12.83 6.57
C VAL A 48 -3.06 -11.90 6.23
N SER A 49 -4.15 -12.41 5.62
CA SER A 49 -5.35 -11.61 5.34
C SER A 49 -5.95 -11.02 6.62
N LEU A 50 -6.03 -11.78 7.72
CA LEU A 50 -6.56 -11.26 8.99
C LEU A 50 -5.63 -10.21 9.62
N ARG A 51 -4.31 -10.45 9.65
CA ARG A 51 -3.33 -9.54 10.26
C ARG A 51 -3.12 -8.24 9.49
N SER A 52 -3.30 -8.27 8.17
CA SER A 52 -3.13 -7.09 7.32
C SER A 52 -4.15 -5.99 7.61
N ASN A 53 -5.22 -6.36 8.32
CA ASN A 53 -6.37 -5.52 8.62
C ASN A 53 -6.52 -5.17 10.09
N GLN A 54 -5.55 -5.57 10.91
CA GLN A 54 -5.44 -4.94 12.21
C GLN A 54 -5.00 -3.49 11.99
N PRO A 55 -5.68 -2.51 12.61
CA PRO A 55 -5.06 -1.22 12.86
C PRO A 55 -3.79 -1.54 13.64
N LYS A 56 -2.65 -1.50 12.96
CA LYS A 56 -1.37 -1.66 13.64
C LYS A 56 -1.35 -0.53 14.66
N PRO A 57 -1.15 -0.79 15.97
CA PRO A 57 -0.86 0.28 16.91
C PRO A 57 0.23 1.11 16.25
N ALA A 58 0.00 2.41 16.13
CA ALA A 58 0.90 3.30 15.43
C ALA A 58 2.26 3.15 16.12
N ALA A 59 3.15 2.33 15.55
CA ALA A 59 4.52 2.26 16.00
C ALA A 59 5.01 3.71 16.01
N PHE A 60 5.61 4.13 17.11
CA PHE A 60 6.14 5.48 17.31
C PHE A 60 6.73 5.95 15.98
N ARG A 61 6.07 6.92 15.35
CA ARG A 61 6.23 7.14 13.93
C ARG A 61 7.52 7.92 13.74
N ARG A 62 8.63 7.20 13.55
CA ARG A 62 9.94 7.75 13.18
C ARG A 62 9.97 8.35 11.76
N ASP A 63 8.85 8.87 11.28
CA ASP A 63 8.71 9.58 10.02
C ASP A 63 8.63 11.09 10.13
N GLY A 64 8.89 11.62 11.33
CA GLY A 64 8.93 13.07 11.60
C GLY A 64 7.58 13.65 12.04
N ARG A 65 6.57 12.80 12.24
CA ARG A 65 5.25 13.21 12.75
C ARG A 65 5.23 13.53 14.25
N ASP A 66 6.31 13.22 14.97
CA ASP A 66 6.42 13.40 16.42
C ASP A 66 7.03 14.78 16.78
N GLY A 67 6.13 15.73 17.06
CA GLY A 67 6.28 16.74 18.12
C GLY A 67 7.27 17.91 17.99
N LYS A 68 8.36 17.84 17.25
CA LYS A 68 9.39 18.92 17.29
C LYS A 68 9.67 19.65 15.97
N HIS A 69 9.45 19.02 14.82
CA HIS A 69 9.58 19.65 13.50
C HIS A 69 8.49 19.12 12.55
N ARG A 70 7.23 19.49 12.81
CA ARG A 70 6.15 19.18 11.88
C ARG A 70 6.31 20.04 10.63
N LEU A 71 6.76 19.42 9.54
CA LEU A 71 6.67 20.03 8.22
C LEU A 71 5.21 20.44 7.97
N SER A 72 5.00 21.70 7.61
CA SER A 72 3.69 22.31 7.34
C SER A 72 3.72 23.05 5.99
N GLY A 73 2.56 23.37 5.45
CA GLY A 73 2.46 24.00 4.14
C GLY A 73 1.16 23.65 3.44
N LYS A 74 0.67 24.56 2.58
CA LYS A 74 -0.64 24.46 1.91
C LYS A 74 -0.73 23.21 1.02
N TYR A 75 0.33 22.90 0.27
CA TYR A 75 0.37 21.80 -0.69
C TYR A 75 0.91 20.49 -0.11
N LEU A 76 1.47 20.55 1.10
CA LEU A 76 2.17 19.44 1.72
C LEU A 76 1.31 18.18 1.93
N PRO A 77 0.03 18.23 2.34
CA PRO A 77 -0.78 17.02 2.47
C PRO A 77 -0.86 16.21 1.17
N LYS A 78 -0.99 16.90 0.03
CA LYS A 78 -1.04 16.28 -1.30
C LYS A 78 0.32 15.72 -1.73
N MET A 79 1.39 16.49 -1.51
CA MET A 79 2.76 16.03 -1.78
C MET A 79 3.11 14.79 -0.95
N ARG A 80 2.74 14.77 0.33
CA ARG A 80 2.91 13.60 1.21
C ARG A 80 2.16 12.38 0.70
N ALA A 81 0.91 12.54 0.28
CA ALA A 81 0.13 11.42 -0.26
C ALA A 81 0.82 10.79 -1.48
N LEU A 82 1.32 11.61 -2.40
CA LEU A 82 2.05 11.15 -3.58
C LEU A 82 3.43 10.57 -3.23
N TRP A 83 4.14 11.13 -2.24
CA TRP A 83 5.41 10.59 -1.74
C TRP A 83 5.23 9.19 -1.15
N ILE A 84 4.19 8.99 -0.34
CA ILE A 84 3.83 7.69 0.21
C ILE A 84 3.44 6.72 -0.91
N ALA A 85 2.75 7.18 -1.96
CA ALA A 85 2.46 6.38 -3.14
C ALA A 85 3.75 5.93 -3.85
N CYS A 86 4.75 6.82 -4.01
CA CYS A 86 6.07 6.46 -4.57
C CYS A 86 6.75 5.37 -3.75
N TYR A 87 6.70 5.48 -2.42
CA TYR A 87 7.23 4.45 -1.51
C TYR A 87 6.47 3.13 -1.61
N ASN A 88 5.14 3.20 -1.77
CA ASN A 88 4.29 2.04 -1.95
C ASN A 88 4.49 1.33 -3.29
N LEU A 89 4.97 2.02 -4.32
CA LEU A 89 5.44 1.42 -5.57
C LEU A 89 6.93 1.02 -5.55
N GLY A 90 7.63 1.26 -4.44
CA GLY A 90 9.06 0.92 -4.31
C GLY A 90 10.01 1.81 -5.14
N ILE A 91 9.51 2.95 -5.62
CA ILE A 91 10.25 3.95 -6.42
C ILE A 91 11.33 4.63 -5.56
N ILE A 92 10.98 4.89 -4.31
CA ILE A 92 11.84 5.51 -3.31
C ILE A 92 11.96 4.58 -2.10
N ASP A 93 13.07 4.70 -1.37
CA ASP A 93 13.34 3.85 -0.20
C ASP A 93 13.00 4.56 1.13
N ASP A 94 12.97 5.90 1.15
CA ASP A 94 12.68 6.69 2.33
C ASP A 94 11.37 7.48 2.20
N ARG A 95 10.37 7.09 3.01
CA ARG A 95 9.04 7.70 3.02
C ARG A 95 8.88 8.92 3.93
N ARG A 96 9.93 9.28 4.68
CA ARG A 96 9.86 10.31 5.74
C ARG A 96 9.74 11.71 5.14
N ASP A 97 9.16 12.64 5.90
CA ASP A 97 8.95 14.02 5.45
C ASP A 97 10.27 14.74 5.11
N VAL A 98 11.34 14.45 5.84
CA VAL A 98 12.68 14.99 5.56
C VAL A 98 13.20 14.62 4.17
N ALA A 99 12.87 13.42 3.68
CA ALA A 99 13.27 12.97 2.35
C ALA A 99 12.39 13.61 1.26
N LEU A 100 11.10 13.83 1.54
CA LEU A 100 10.21 14.59 0.67
C LEU A 100 10.67 16.05 0.55
N GLU A 101 11.03 16.69 1.66
CA GLU A 101 11.54 18.07 1.64
C GLU A 101 12.86 18.17 0.87
N ALA A 102 13.81 17.27 1.13
CA ALA A 102 15.05 17.21 0.38
C ALA A 102 14.83 17.02 -1.13
N PHE A 103 13.87 16.18 -1.53
CA PHE A 103 13.48 16.02 -2.93
C PHE A 103 12.88 17.31 -3.52
N ALA A 104 11.92 17.92 -2.82
CA ALA A 104 11.21 19.08 -3.30
C ALA A 104 12.14 20.28 -3.45
N MET A 105 12.91 20.60 -2.40
CA MET A 105 13.84 21.74 -2.44
C MET A 105 15.03 21.42 -3.36
N GLY A 106 15.67 20.27 -3.22
CA GLY A 106 16.88 19.95 -3.97
C GLY A 106 16.69 19.74 -5.48
N ARG A 107 15.46 19.46 -5.94
CA ARG A 107 15.21 19.12 -7.35
C ARG A 107 14.18 19.98 -8.05
N GLN A 108 13.16 20.47 -7.34
CA GLN A 108 12.02 21.16 -7.97
C GLN A 108 12.00 22.65 -7.63
N LEU A 109 12.40 23.00 -6.40
CA LEU A 109 12.33 24.34 -5.85
C LEU A 109 13.66 24.73 -5.17
N PRO A 110 14.79 24.77 -5.91
CA PRO A 110 16.13 25.00 -5.32
C PRO A 110 16.27 26.36 -4.64
N GLU A 111 15.46 27.35 -5.06
CA GLU A 111 15.44 28.69 -4.49
C GLU A 111 14.59 28.81 -3.21
N ILE A 112 13.88 27.73 -2.82
CA ILE A 112 13.06 27.70 -1.61
C ILE A 112 13.76 26.87 -0.54
N SER A 113 13.92 27.45 0.64
CA SER A 113 14.70 26.84 1.73
C SER A 113 13.91 25.82 2.57
N ASP A 114 12.59 25.91 2.61
CA ASP A 114 11.72 25.04 3.42
C ASP A 114 10.32 24.92 2.80
N MET A 115 9.70 23.74 2.94
CA MET A 115 8.37 23.46 2.40
C MET A 115 7.28 24.41 2.89
N ARG A 116 7.45 25.00 4.08
CA ARG A 116 6.51 25.94 4.67
C ARG A 116 6.32 27.20 3.83
N PHE A 117 7.31 27.57 3.03
CA PHE A 117 7.28 28.75 2.17
C PHE A 117 6.67 28.50 0.78
N VAL A 118 6.27 27.25 0.49
CA VAL A 118 5.60 26.90 -0.78
C VAL A 118 4.15 27.39 -0.73
N HIS A 119 3.96 28.66 -1.07
CA HIS A 119 2.65 29.32 -1.10
C HIS A 119 2.11 29.53 -2.51
N LYS A 120 3.00 29.68 -3.50
CA LYS A 120 2.61 29.91 -4.88
C LYS A 120 2.02 28.63 -5.49
N PRO A 121 0.89 28.72 -6.20
CA PRO A 121 0.30 27.57 -6.88
C PRO A 121 1.26 26.86 -7.84
N GLU A 122 2.11 27.61 -8.52
CA GLU A 122 3.06 27.10 -9.52
C GLU A 122 4.16 26.26 -8.85
N ASP A 123 4.69 26.71 -7.71
CA ASP A 123 5.69 25.97 -6.94
C ASP A 123 5.10 24.65 -6.41
N GLY A 124 3.87 24.72 -5.89
CA GLY A 124 3.12 23.54 -5.46
C GLY A 124 2.87 22.55 -6.59
N ALA A 125 2.47 23.06 -7.76
CA ALA A 125 2.21 22.27 -8.96
C ALA A 125 3.49 21.59 -9.47
N SER A 126 4.63 22.29 -9.48
CA SER A 126 5.93 21.76 -9.91
C SER A 126 6.27 20.44 -9.21
N VAL A 127 6.25 20.43 -7.86
CA VAL A 127 6.53 19.23 -7.06
C VAL A 127 5.47 18.15 -7.29
N ILE A 128 4.18 18.52 -7.32
CA ILE A 128 3.08 17.56 -7.50
C ILE A 128 3.18 16.84 -8.85
N GLU A 129 3.43 17.57 -9.94
CA GLU A 129 3.53 16.98 -11.28
C GLU A 129 4.79 16.16 -11.43
N ALA A 130 5.91 16.54 -10.80
CA ALA A 130 7.10 15.70 -10.74
C ALA A 130 6.83 14.35 -10.05
N LEU A 131 6.11 14.35 -8.92
CA LEU A 131 5.72 13.14 -8.20
C LEU A 131 4.76 12.28 -9.02
N LYS A 132 3.75 12.89 -9.65
CA LYS A 132 2.85 12.18 -10.58
C LYS A 132 3.59 11.58 -11.76
N GLY A 133 4.59 12.28 -12.31
CA GLY A 133 5.43 11.79 -13.39
C GLY A 133 6.29 10.60 -12.97
N MET A 134 6.82 10.60 -11.74
CA MET A 134 7.49 9.43 -11.15
C MET A 134 6.54 8.23 -11.09
N LEU A 135 5.33 8.43 -10.59
CA LEU A 135 4.31 7.38 -10.47
C LEU A 135 3.86 6.87 -11.85
N ALA A 136 3.71 7.76 -12.83
CA ALA A 136 3.29 7.40 -14.18
C ALA A 136 4.32 6.50 -14.89
N ARG A 137 5.63 6.75 -14.69
CA ARG A 137 6.69 5.85 -15.18
C ARG A 137 6.62 4.43 -14.60
N TYR A 138 5.91 4.26 -13.49
CA TYR A 138 5.68 2.97 -12.84
C TYR A 138 4.25 2.45 -13.06
N GLY A 139 3.55 2.97 -14.08
CA GLY A 139 2.27 2.44 -14.56
C GLY A 139 1.02 3.06 -13.95
N VAL A 140 1.15 4.15 -13.16
CA VAL A 140 -0.04 4.87 -12.67
C VAL A 140 -0.63 5.72 -13.78
N VAL A 141 -1.88 5.43 -14.16
CA VAL A 141 -2.63 6.22 -15.14
C VAL A 141 -3.50 7.24 -14.41
N TRP A 142 -3.22 8.54 -14.63
CA TRP A 142 -3.92 9.63 -13.93
C TRP A 142 -5.20 10.09 -14.63
N SER A 143 -5.31 9.89 -15.95
CA SER A 143 -6.50 10.19 -16.73
C SER A 143 -7.64 9.20 -16.42
N ASN A 144 -8.88 9.63 -16.67
CA ASN A 144 -10.05 8.78 -16.64
C ASN A 144 -10.57 8.63 -18.09
N PRO A 145 -10.87 7.41 -18.56
CA PRO A 145 -11.65 7.22 -19.79
C PRO A 145 -13.02 7.91 -19.70
N GLU A 146 -13.64 8.19 -20.85
CA GLU A 146 -14.99 8.79 -20.91
C GLU A 146 -16.03 7.94 -20.16
N LEU A 147 -15.96 6.62 -20.33
CA LEU A 147 -16.78 5.65 -19.60
C LEU A 147 -15.91 4.97 -18.53
N CYS A 148 -15.79 5.64 -17.39
CA CYS A 148 -15.01 5.18 -16.24
C CYS A 148 -15.94 4.98 -15.04
N PRO A 149 -16.04 3.77 -14.47
CA PRO A 149 -16.77 3.54 -13.22
C PRO A 149 -16.22 4.44 -12.10
N ASP A 150 -17.08 4.89 -11.18
CA ASP A 150 -16.69 5.89 -10.17
C ASP A 150 -15.53 5.45 -9.28
N HIS A 151 -15.51 4.17 -8.90
CA HIS A 151 -14.45 3.60 -8.08
C HIS A 151 -13.08 3.64 -8.76
N GLU A 152 -13.04 3.61 -10.10
CA GLU A 152 -11.78 3.68 -10.88
C GLU A 152 -11.20 5.09 -10.96
N LYS A 153 -12.03 6.11 -10.70
CA LYS A 153 -11.59 7.52 -10.72
C LYS A 153 -10.68 7.84 -9.54
N SER A 154 -10.79 7.08 -8.44
CA SER A 154 -10.04 7.30 -7.22
C SER A 154 -8.52 7.15 -7.44
N HIS A 155 -7.73 8.03 -6.80
CA HIS A 155 -6.27 7.89 -6.84
C HIS A 155 -5.80 6.58 -6.19
N GLY A 156 -6.49 6.14 -5.13
CA GLY A 156 -6.22 4.88 -4.45
C GLY A 156 -6.31 3.68 -5.39
N TYR A 157 -7.39 3.59 -6.18
CA TYR A 157 -7.54 2.55 -7.21
C TYR A 157 -6.39 2.58 -8.22
N LYS A 158 -6.10 3.75 -8.80
CA LYS A 158 -5.06 3.91 -9.84
C LYS A 158 -3.69 3.44 -9.35
N ILE A 159 -3.32 3.81 -8.12
CA ILE A 159 -2.06 3.38 -7.51
C ILE A 159 -2.08 1.87 -7.22
N ALA A 160 -3.17 1.36 -6.63
CA ALA A 160 -3.30 -0.07 -6.32
C ALA A 160 -3.25 -0.94 -7.59
N ARG A 161 -3.84 -0.49 -8.69
CA ARG A 161 -3.77 -1.17 -10.00
C ARG A 161 -2.35 -1.21 -10.57
N ALA A 162 -1.60 -0.11 -10.44
CA ALA A 162 -0.20 -0.08 -10.82
C ALA A 162 0.64 -1.05 -9.96
N GLN A 163 0.41 -1.07 -8.65
CA GLN A 163 1.07 -2.01 -7.74
C GLN A 163 0.74 -3.47 -8.10
N TRP A 164 -0.52 -3.78 -8.38
CA TRP A 164 -0.97 -5.11 -8.78
C TRP A 164 -0.29 -5.58 -10.06
N SER A 165 -0.23 -4.71 -11.07
CA SER A 165 0.46 -4.97 -12.33
C SER A 165 1.94 -5.23 -12.12
N ARG A 166 2.58 -4.49 -11.20
CA ARG A 166 4.01 -4.63 -10.87
C ARG A 166 4.35 -5.97 -10.21
N LEU A 167 3.40 -6.53 -9.44
CA LEU A 167 3.50 -7.86 -8.82
C LEU A 167 3.27 -9.00 -9.83
N ARG A 168 3.05 -8.69 -11.12
CA ARG A 168 2.81 -9.67 -12.20
C ARG A 168 1.66 -10.64 -11.87
N ALA A 169 0.70 -10.18 -11.09
CA ALA A 169 -0.46 -10.96 -10.71
C ALA A 169 -1.51 -10.95 -11.83
N ARG A 170 -2.40 -11.96 -11.84
CA ARG A 170 -3.46 -12.06 -12.85
C ARG A 170 -4.40 -10.86 -12.77
N PRO A 171 -4.75 -10.20 -13.89
CA PRO A 171 -5.61 -9.01 -13.87
C PRO A 171 -6.95 -9.24 -13.15
N ASP A 172 -7.58 -10.40 -13.38
CA ASP A 172 -8.91 -10.76 -12.88
C ASP A 172 -8.96 -10.96 -11.35
N ASP A 173 -7.80 -11.19 -10.74
CA ASP A 173 -7.67 -11.45 -9.31
C ASP A 173 -7.64 -10.17 -8.46
N PHE A 174 -7.55 -8.99 -9.09
CA PHE A 174 -7.39 -7.73 -8.37
C PHE A 174 -8.52 -7.48 -7.37
N TRP A 175 -9.77 -7.53 -7.83
CA TRP A 175 -10.92 -7.25 -6.96
C TRP A 175 -11.11 -8.32 -5.88
N ARG A 176 -10.78 -9.58 -6.19
CA ARG A 176 -10.76 -10.65 -5.19
C ARG A 176 -9.82 -10.29 -4.05
N VAL A 177 -8.59 -9.87 -4.35
CA VAL A 177 -7.61 -9.50 -3.32
C VAL A 177 -8.02 -8.23 -2.58
N VAL A 178 -8.56 -7.23 -3.27
CA VAL A 178 -9.08 -6.01 -2.61
C VAL A 178 -10.15 -6.38 -1.59
N THR A 179 -11.18 -7.14 -1.96
CA THR A 179 -12.23 -7.56 -1.01
C THR A 179 -11.69 -8.48 0.09
N GLU A 180 -10.76 -9.39 -0.21
CA GLU A 180 -10.11 -10.24 0.81
C GLU A 180 -9.37 -9.42 1.88
N LEU A 181 -8.83 -8.26 1.48
CA LEU A 181 -8.24 -7.28 2.39
C LEU A 181 -9.34 -6.49 3.11
N LEU A 182 -10.50 -6.21 2.56
CA LEU A 182 -11.54 -5.43 3.25
C LEU A 182 -12.51 -6.35 4.00
N ILE A 183 -12.15 -6.69 5.25
CA ILE A 183 -12.71 -7.81 6.01
C ILE A 183 -14.24 -7.85 6.14
N ASN A 184 -14.92 -6.69 6.14
CA ASN A 184 -16.37 -6.59 6.37
C ASN A 184 -17.15 -6.26 5.11
N GLN A 185 -16.57 -6.48 3.93
CA GLN A 185 -17.16 -6.07 2.65
C GLN A 185 -17.52 -7.28 1.77
N PRO A 186 -18.67 -7.24 1.06
CA PRO A 186 -19.06 -8.31 0.14
C PRO A 186 -18.17 -8.35 -1.12
N PRO A 187 -18.13 -9.48 -1.85
CA PRO A 187 -17.38 -9.61 -3.12
C PRO A 187 -17.70 -8.56 -4.18
N SER A 188 -18.92 -8.03 -4.17
CA SER A 188 -19.41 -6.97 -5.06
C SER A 188 -19.04 -5.55 -4.60
N TYR A 189 -18.38 -5.40 -3.45
CA TYR A 189 -18.03 -4.08 -2.91
C TYR A 189 -17.03 -3.36 -3.80
N ARG A 190 -17.41 -2.18 -4.30
CA ARG A 190 -16.57 -1.32 -5.14
C ARG A 190 -16.44 0.11 -4.61
N ASP A 191 -17.26 0.51 -3.66
CA ASP A 191 -17.25 1.85 -3.07
C ASP A 191 -16.17 1.99 -1.98
N VAL A 192 -14.93 1.69 -2.36
CA VAL A 192 -13.79 1.62 -1.44
C VAL A 192 -13.37 3.02 -1.02
N THR A 193 -13.40 3.27 0.28
CA THR A 193 -13.03 4.56 0.89
C THR A 193 -11.52 4.83 0.82
N ASP A 194 -11.11 6.09 1.03
CA ASP A 194 -9.69 6.45 1.09
C ASP A 194 -8.90 5.66 2.15
N ALA A 195 -9.51 5.41 3.32
CA ALA A 195 -8.88 4.65 4.40
C ALA A 195 -8.68 3.18 4.03
N GLU A 196 -9.65 2.59 3.32
CA GLU A 196 -9.55 1.22 2.81
C GLU A 196 -8.52 1.12 1.68
N TRP A 197 -8.48 2.09 0.76
CA TRP A 197 -7.42 2.16 -0.24
C TRP A 197 -6.02 2.28 0.38
N ILE A 198 -5.87 3.06 1.44
CA ILE A 198 -4.61 3.13 2.20
C ILE A 198 -4.22 1.74 2.72
N THR A 199 -5.18 0.95 3.21
CA THR A 199 -4.94 -0.42 3.69
C THR A 199 -4.45 -1.33 2.57
N VAL A 200 -5.16 -1.32 1.43
CA VAL A 200 -4.81 -2.09 0.23
C VAL A 200 -3.42 -1.71 -0.29
N MET A 201 -3.16 -0.42 -0.49
CA MET A 201 -1.90 0.08 -1.05
C MET A 201 -0.70 -0.22 -0.14
N ASN A 202 -0.88 -0.12 1.18
CA ASN A 202 0.18 -0.46 2.14
C ASN A 202 0.51 -1.95 2.12
N TRP A 203 -0.50 -2.82 1.96
CA TRP A 203 -0.29 -4.25 1.84
C TRP A 203 0.46 -4.60 0.56
N LEU A 204 -0.02 -4.14 -0.60
CA LEU A 204 0.60 -4.35 -1.91
C LEU A 204 2.03 -3.79 -1.94
N GLY A 205 2.24 -2.59 -1.41
CA GLY A 205 3.57 -1.98 -1.38
C GLY A 205 4.55 -2.72 -0.47
N GLY A 206 4.04 -3.35 0.60
CA GLY A 206 4.83 -4.27 1.41
C GLY A 206 5.33 -5.48 0.61
N GLN A 207 4.52 -6.03 -0.30
CA GLN A 207 4.94 -7.13 -1.18
C GLN A 207 6.01 -6.67 -2.17
N ILE A 208 5.77 -5.55 -2.87
CA ILE A 208 6.70 -5.00 -3.88
C ILE A 208 8.09 -4.77 -3.27
N ARG A 209 8.15 -4.16 -2.09
CA ARG A 209 9.44 -3.89 -1.43
C ARG A 209 10.12 -5.17 -0.93
N ARG A 210 9.36 -6.19 -0.53
CA ARG A 210 9.93 -7.51 -0.20
C ARG A 210 10.54 -8.18 -1.42
N GLU A 211 9.87 -8.16 -2.58
CA GLU A 211 10.40 -8.68 -3.83
C GLU A 211 11.67 -7.92 -4.26
N LYS A 212 11.65 -6.58 -4.20
CA LYS A 212 12.82 -5.73 -4.47
C LYS A 212 14.01 -6.11 -3.58
N ALA A 213 13.78 -6.29 -2.28
CA ALA A 213 14.81 -6.67 -1.32
C ALA A 213 15.34 -8.10 -1.56
N ALA A 214 14.48 -9.05 -1.95
CA ALA A 214 14.89 -10.40 -2.27
C ALA A 214 15.79 -10.45 -3.51
N LEU A 215 15.43 -9.71 -4.57
CA LEU A 215 16.23 -9.59 -5.79
C LEU A 215 17.61 -8.98 -5.51
N ALA A 216 17.68 -7.93 -4.68
CA ALA A 216 18.95 -7.31 -4.30
C ALA A 216 19.88 -8.28 -3.54
N LYS A 217 19.32 -9.12 -2.67
CA LYS A 217 20.10 -10.14 -1.93
C LYS A 217 20.56 -11.30 -2.81
N GLY A 218 19.71 -11.76 -3.73
CA GLY A 218 20.05 -12.83 -4.69
C GLY A 218 21.16 -12.42 -5.67
N GLY A 219 21.16 -11.16 -6.12
CA GLY A 219 22.24 -10.64 -6.96
C GLY A 219 23.57 -10.49 -6.21
N ALA A 220 23.54 -10.18 -4.91
CA ALA A 220 24.75 -9.99 -4.10
C ALA A 220 25.46 -11.31 -3.73
N SER A 221 24.78 -12.46 -3.79
CA SER A 221 25.40 -13.77 -3.51
C SER A 221 26.06 -14.42 -4.73
N GLY A 222 25.83 -13.90 -5.94
CA GLY A 222 26.38 -14.44 -7.19
C GLY A 222 27.75 -13.89 -7.60
N HIS A 223 28.39 -13.05 -6.76
CA HIS A 223 29.64 -12.35 -7.11
C HIS A 223 30.80 -12.65 -6.16
N ARG A 224 30.81 -13.87 -5.56
CA ARG A 224 31.84 -14.26 -4.57
C ARG A 224 32.43 -15.65 -4.83
N SER A 225 32.56 -16.03 -6.09
CA SER A 225 33.21 -17.27 -6.53
C SER A 225 33.94 -17.00 -7.83
N ASP A 226 35.17 -16.48 -7.70
CA ASP A 226 36.28 -16.63 -8.66
C ASP A 226 37.42 -15.71 -8.19
N GLN A 227 38.19 -16.20 -7.20
CA GLN A 227 39.63 -15.95 -7.01
C GLN A 227 40.24 -17.16 -6.32
#